data_AF-A0A397T4R2-F1
#
_entry.id   AF-A0A397T4R2-F1
#
_cell.length_a   1.000
_cell.length_b   1.000
_cell.length_c   1.000
_cell.angle_alpha   90.00
_cell.angle_beta   90.00
_cell.angle_gamma   90.00
#
_symmetry.space_group_name_H-M   'P 1'
#
loop_
_entity.id
_entity.type
_entity.pdbx_description
1 polymer ?
#
loop_
_entity_poly.entity_id
_entity_poly.type
_entity_poly.pdbx_seq_one_letter_code
_entity_poly.pdbx_strand_id
1 'polypeptide(L)'
;MGDEHHGEDLDPELLAKGIIDEESEFPYVNVSVTFPNMYGICKQCNRSNSFINWCQPCNSKRFIRQYEDERRWTSGNIMIDKFINYVQESANRPSEVIEWIPYERLINIRYYEKNYSMEIYIANWMDGYITGWDHEINDWKRTGTGVEVLLKKIDDSFICLKSPGDFLNKV
;
A
#
# COMPACT_ATOMS: atom_id res chain seq x y z
N MET A 1 15.77 -56.57 32.40
CA MET A 1 17.05 -55.88 32.16
C MET A 1 17.00 -55.48 30.71
N GLY A 2 16.58 -54.30 30.30
CA GLY A 2 16.51 -53.01 30.98
C GLY A 2 17.22 -52.05 30.02
N ASP A 3 16.56 -51.71 28.91
CA ASP A 3 17.13 -50.81 27.92
C ASP A 3 16.78 -49.38 28.31
N GLU A 4 17.80 -48.66 28.76
CA GLU A 4 17.73 -47.24 29.11
C GLU A 4 17.59 -46.43 27.81
N HIS A 5 16.41 -45.89 27.56
CA HIS A 5 16.23 -44.81 26.60
C HIS A 5 16.91 -43.56 27.15
N HIS A 6 18.12 -43.27 26.67
CA HIS A 6 18.64 -41.91 26.68
C HIS A 6 17.72 -41.06 25.80
N GLY A 7 16.87 -40.24 26.44
CA GLY A 7 16.17 -39.17 25.75
C GLY A 7 17.21 -38.19 25.22
N GLU A 8 17.27 -38.05 23.89
CA GLU A 8 18.00 -36.96 23.26
C GLU A 8 17.21 -35.67 23.54
N ASP A 9 17.81 -34.78 24.33
CA ASP A 9 17.26 -33.44 24.54
C ASP A 9 17.21 -32.71 23.18
N LEU A 10 15.99 -32.32 22.78
CA LEU A 10 15.75 -31.61 21.51
C LEU A 10 16.51 -30.29 21.47
N ASP A 11 17.22 -30.04 20.36
CA ASP A 11 17.98 -28.81 20.11
C ASP A 11 17.04 -27.58 20.17
N PRO A 12 17.25 -26.66 21.13
CA PRO A 12 16.43 -25.45 21.28
C PRO A 12 16.42 -24.56 20.04
N GLU A 13 17.46 -24.62 19.20
CA GLU A 13 17.59 -23.82 17.99
C GLU A 13 16.71 -24.36 16.86
N LEU A 14 16.44 -25.67 16.83
CA LEU A 14 15.51 -26.32 15.91
C LEU A 14 14.05 -26.18 16.37
N LEU A 15 13.81 -26.19 17.69
CA LEU A 15 12.51 -25.86 18.27
C LEU A 15 12.11 -24.41 17.96
N ALA A 16 13.08 -23.49 17.99
CA ALA A 16 12.88 -22.08 17.62
C ALA A 16 12.64 -21.88 16.12
N LYS A 17 13.04 -22.84 15.27
CA LYS A 17 12.85 -22.81 13.80
C LYS A 17 11.64 -23.62 13.33
N GLY A 18 10.94 -24.30 14.23
CA GLY A 18 9.64 -24.93 13.96
C GLY A 18 9.69 -26.08 12.95
N ILE A 19 10.76 -26.88 12.93
CA ILE A 19 10.86 -28.04 12.04
C ILE A 19 10.51 -29.30 12.83
N ILE A 20 9.34 -29.88 12.55
CA ILE A 20 9.00 -31.28 12.85
C ILE A 20 8.48 -31.89 11.55
N ASP A 21 9.01 -33.07 11.22
CA ASP A 21 8.85 -33.78 9.95
C ASP A 21 7.44 -34.35 9.75
N GLU A 22 7.05 -34.44 8.48
CA GLU A 22 5.73 -34.73 7.94
C GLU A 22 5.47 -36.24 7.81
N GLU A 23 4.50 -36.79 8.53
CA GLU A 23 3.55 -37.70 7.85
C GLU A 23 2.43 -36.82 7.25
N SER A 24 2.85 -36.06 6.24
CA SER A 24 2.18 -35.12 5.32
C SER A 24 0.63 -35.06 5.34
N GLU A 25 0.11 -33.96 5.91
CA GLU A 25 -0.91 -33.10 5.30
C GLU A 25 -0.33 -31.67 5.27
N PHE A 26 0.50 -31.38 4.25
CA PHE A 26 1.24 -30.12 4.08
C PHE A 26 0.43 -28.87 4.49
N PRO A 27 0.74 -28.22 5.64
CA PRO A 27 0.23 -26.90 5.91
C PRO A 27 0.99 -25.93 5.00
N TYR A 28 0.28 -25.18 4.16
CA TYR A 28 0.88 -24.15 3.32
C TYR A 28 1.58 -23.10 4.20
N VAL A 29 2.87 -23.29 4.50
CA VAL A 29 3.69 -22.26 5.11
C VAL A 29 4.01 -21.26 4.00
N ASN A 30 3.36 -20.10 4.05
CA ASN A 30 3.74 -18.95 3.23
C ASN A 30 5.10 -18.42 3.71
N VAL A 31 6.18 -19.11 3.36
CA VAL A 31 7.52 -18.55 3.45
C VAL A 31 7.61 -17.47 2.38
N SER A 32 7.70 -16.22 2.80
CA SER A 32 8.00 -15.11 1.89
C SER A 32 9.45 -15.26 1.44
N VAL A 33 9.67 -16.08 0.40
CA VAL A 33 10.95 -16.17 -0.28
C VAL A 33 11.17 -14.84 -1.00
N THR A 34 11.87 -13.93 -0.34
CA THR A 34 12.28 -12.66 -0.93
C THR A 34 13.52 -12.91 -1.77
N PHE A 35 13.37 -12.94 -3.09
CA PHE A 35 14.52 -12.94 -3.99
C PHE A 35 15.16 -11.54 -3.96
N PRO A 36 16.43 -11.40 -3.55
CA PRO A 36 17.10 -10.11 -3.61
C PRO A 36 17.00 -9.54 -5.03
N ASN A 37 16.65 -8.26 -5.13
CA ASN A 37 16.54 -7.55 -6.41
C ASN A 37 15.47 -8.10 -7.39
N MET A 38 14.44 -8.83 -6.93
CA MET A 38 13.33 -9.29 -7.77
C MET A 38 12.74 -8.18 -8.66
N TYR A 39 12.63 -6.97 -8.13
CA TYR A 39 12.11 -5.79 -8.82
C TYR A 39 13.21 -4.80 -9.24
N GLY A 40 14.45 -5.27 -9.28
CA GLY A 40 15.64 -4.47 -9.56
C GLY A 40 16.13 -3.64 -8.37
N ILE A 41 17.17 -2.85 -8.64
CA ILE A 41 17.84 -1.98 -7.67
C ILE A 41 17.43 -0.52 -7.93
N CYS A 42 17.13 0.21 -6.87
CA CYS A 42 16.82 1.64 -6.95
C CYS A 42 18.07 2.43 -7.35
N LYS A 43 17.99 3.20 -8.44
CA LYS A 43 19.11 4.03 -8.93
C LYS A 43 19.53 5.13 -7.95
N GLN A 44 18.66 5.53 -7.02
CA GLN A 44 18.94 6.63 -6.09
C GLN A 44 19.60 6.17 -4.79
N CYS A 45 19.13 5.07 -4.18
CA CYS A 45 19.64 4.61 -2.87
C CYS A 45 20.37 3.28 -2.92
N ASN A 46 20.47 2.64 -4.10
CA ASN A 46 21.15 1.37 -4.32
C ASN A 46 20.62 0.20 -3.47
N ARG A 47 19.36 0.28 -3.01
CA ARG A 47 18.65 -0.80 -2.32
C ARG A 47 17.69 -1.50 -3.28
N SER A 48 17.30 -2.74 -2.96
CA SER A 48 16.24 -3.46 -3.67
C SER A 48 14.96 -2.62 -3.74
N ASN A 49 14.34 -2.60 -4.91
CA ASN A 49 12.99 -2.09 -5.05
C ASN A 49 11.99 -3.04 -4.38
N SER A 50 10.94 -2.48 -3.77
CA SER A 50 9.86 -3.27 -3.18
C SER A 50 8.83 -3.70 -4.23
N PHE A 51 8.78 -3.00 -5.38
CA PHE A 51 7.97 -3.37 -6.54
C PHE A 51 8.55 -2.78 -7.82
N ILE A 52 8.06 -3.19 -9.00
CA ILE A 52 8.52 -2.65 -10.28
C ILE A 52 8.37 -1.13 -10.30
N ASN A 53 9.45 -0.41 -10.60
CA ASN A 53 9.53 1.06 -10.57
C ASN A 53 9.17 1.70 -9.20
N TRP A 54 9.24 0.96 -8.10
CA TRP A 54 8.89 1.42 -6.76
C TRP A 54 9.96 1.10 -5.73
N CYS A 55 10.56 2.14 -5.17
CA CYS A 55 11.48 2.02 -4.03
C CYS A 55 10.81 2.60 -2.80
N GLN A 56 10.26 1.74 -1.93
CA GLN A 56 9.54 2.18 -0.73
C GLN A 56 10.36 3.16 0.14
N PRO A 57 11.65 2.93 0.45
CA PRO A 57 12.41 3.88 1.27
C PRO A 57 12.59 5.27 0.63
N CYS A 58 12.71 5.34 -0.69
CA CYS A 58 12.83 6.61 -1.40
C CYS A 58 11.46 7.29 -1.54
N ASN A 59 10.41 6.54 -1.84
CA ASN A 59 9.06 7.08 -2.04
C ASN A 59 8.42 7.54 -0.73
N SER A 60 8.64 6.80 0.36
CA SER A 60 8.28 7.23 1.73
C SER A 60 8.80 8.64 2.02
N LYS A 61 10.10 8.89 1.80
CA LYS A 61 10.71 10.22 1.98
C LYS A 61 10.12 11.30 1.07
N ARG A 62 9.71 10.94 -0.15
CA ARG A 62 9.07 11.89 -1.08
C ARG A 62 7.69 12.30 -0.60
N PHE A 63 6.89 11.35 -0.14
CA PHE A 63 5.58 11.64 0.41
C PHE A 63 5.71 12.57 1.63
N ILE A 64 6.61 12.28 2.57
CA ILE A 64 6.85 13.15 3.73
C ILE A 64 7.16 14.59 3.29
N ARG A 65 8.10 14.78 2.35
CA ARG A 65 8.48 16.11 1.84
C ARG A 65 7.33 16.86 1.18
N GLN A 66 6.43 16.19 0.46
CA GLN A 66 5.29 16.86 -0.17
C GLN A 66 4.33 17.51 0.84
N TYR A 67 4.21 16.93 2.04
CA TYR A 67 3.42 17.53 3.12
C TYR A 67 4.18 18.65 3.83
N GLU A 68 5.47 18.48 4.08
CA GLU A 68 6.30 19.43 4.84
C GLU A 68 6.65 20.69 4.04
N ASP A 69 7.13 20.53 2.79
CA ASP A 69 7.74 21.59 2.00
C ASP A 69 6.74 22.28 1.05
N GLU A 70 5.85 21.50 0.45
CA GLU A 70 5.04 21.99 -0.68
C GLU A 70 3.56 22.20 -0.33
N ARG A 71 3.09 21.65 0.80
CA ARG A 71 1.67 21.65 1.24
C ARG A 71 0.70 21.31 0.10
N ARG A 72 1.13 20.54 -0.90
CA ARG A 72 0.37 20.28 -2.13
C ARG A 72 -0.82 19.36 -1.90
N TRP A 73 -0.74 18.48 -0.90
CA TRP A 73 -1.74 17.43 -0.64
C TRP A 73 -2.35 17.51 0.76
N THR A 74 -2.63 18.72 1.23
CA THR A 74 -3.45 18.88 2.44
C THR A 74 -4.93 18.93 2.07
N SER A 75 -5.73 18.17 2.80
CA SER A 75 -7.19 18.26 2.79
C SER A 75 -7.72 19.44 3.62
N GLY A 76 -6.84 20.13 4.36
CA GLY A 76 -7.21 21.05 5.43
C GLY A 76 -7.69 20.33 6.70
N ASN A 77 -7.83 19.00 6.69
CA ASN A 77 -8.16 18.19 7.85
C ASN A 77 -6.93 17.39 8.32
N ILE A 78 -6.39 17.80 9.47
CA ILE A 78 -5.17 17.23 10.07
C ILE A 78 -5.27 15.72 10.29
N MET A 79 -6.46 15.20 10.64
CA MET A 79 -6.64 13.77 10.90
C MET A 79 -6.60 12.96 9.60
N ILE A 80 -7.26 13.44 8.55
CA ILE A 80 -7.24 12.81 7.22
C ILE A 80 -5.81 12.86 6.65
N ASP A 81 -5.15 14.01 6.73
CA ASP A 81 -3.80 14.19 6.21
C ASP A 81 -2.80 13.25 6.89
N LYS A 82 -2.88 13.09 8.23
CA LYS A 82 -2.06 12.13 8.97
C LYS A 82 -2.32 10.68 8.56
N PHE A 83 -3.59 10.31 8.34
CA PHE A 83 -3.93 8.96 7.89
C PHE A 83 -3.38 8.68 6.49
N ILE A 84 -3.57 9.60 5.54
CA ILE A 84 -3.04 9.45 4.18
C ILE A 84 -1.51 9.34 4.22
N ASN A 85 -0.84 10.23 4.96
CA ASN A 85 0.61 10.20 5.10
C ASN A 85 1.13 8.87 5.67
N TYR A 86 0.49 8.34 6.71
CA TYR A 86 0.83 7.04 7.32
C TYR A 86 0.75 5.88 6.31
N VAL A 87 -0.31 5.84 5.50
CA VAL A 87 -0.48 4.81 4.47
C VAL A 87 0.56 4.97 3.36
N GLN A 88 0.81 6.19 2.91
CA GLN A 88 1.80 6.48 1.87
C GLN A 88 3.23 6.15 2.29
N GLU A 89 3.57 6.38 3.56
CA GLU A 89 4.90 6.10 4.12
C GLU A 89 5.22 4.60 4.08
N SER A 90 4.22 3.75 4.28
CA SER A 90 4.36 2.30 4.35
C SER A 90 4.11 1.57 3.02
N ALA A 91 3.69 2.28 1.97
CA ALA A 91 3.33 1.70 0.68
C ALA A 91 4.53 1.02 -0.02
N ASN A 92 4.42 -0.29 -0.22
CA ASN A 92 5.42 -1.12 -0.90
C ASN A 92 5.25 -1.16 -2.41
N ARG A 93 4.10 -0.72 -2.92
CA ARG A 93 3.78 -0.67 -4.35
C ARG A 93 2.80 0.46 -4.66
N PRO A 94 2.71 0.93 -5.92
CA PRO A 94 1.85 2.06 -6.26
C PRO A 94 0.37 1.86 -5.95
N SER A 95 -0.13 0.62 -6.02
CA SER A 95 -1.55 0.30 -5.78
C SER A 95 -1.96 0.45 -4.31
N GLU A 96 -1.01 0.49 -3.37
CA GLU A 96 -1.27 0.68 -1.94
C GLU A 96 -1.38 2.17 -1.56
N VAL A 97 -1.06 3.08 -2.49
CA VAL A 97 -1.06 4.52 -2.25
C VAL A 97 -2.49 5.06 -2.28
N ILE A 98 -2.90 5.64 -1.16
CA ILE A 98 -4.07 6.51 -1.07
C ILE A 98 -3.63 7.94 -1.39
N GLU A 99 -4.38 8.66 -2.22
CA GLU A 99 -4.07 10.03 -2.62
C GLU A 99 -5.21 10.97 -2.22
N TRP A 100 -4.84 12.15 -1.72
CA TRP A 100 -5.76 13.27 -1.68
C TRP A 100 -5.91 13.85 -3.09
N ILE A 101 -7.16 14.05 -3.54
CA ILE A 101 -7.46 14.61 -4.85
C ILE A 101 -8.21 15.91 -4.65
N PRO A 102 -7.65 17.06 -5.06
CA PRO A 102 -8.37 18.33 -5.04
C PRO A 102 -9.64 18.25 -5.88
N TYR A 103 -10.72 18.88 -5.42
CA TYR A 103 -12.04 18.80 -6.06
C TYR A 103 -12.02 19.25 -7.52
N GLU A 104 -11.23 20.29 -7.83
CA GLU A 104 -11.01 20.83 -9.17
C GLU A 104 -10.32 19.85 -10.13
N ARG A 105 -9.80 18.73 -9.63
CA ARG A 105 -9.18 17.65 -10.43
C ARG A 105 -10.18 16.55 -10.78
N LEU A 106 -11.42 16.65 -10.31
CA LEU A 106 -12.52 15.74 -10.56
C LEU A 106 -13.53 16.40 -11.51
N ILE A 107 -13.94 15.66 -12.54
CA ILE A 107 -14.97 16.11 -13.50
C ILE A 107 -16.09 15.08 -13.60
N ASN A 108 -17.24 15.49 -14.13
CA ASN A 108 -18.42 14.62 -14.30
C ASN A 108 -18.86 13.90 -13.01
N ILE A 109 -18.76 14.61 -11.87
CA ILE A 109 -19.16 14.06 -10.57
C ILE A 109 -20.68 13.79 -10.59
N ARG A 110 -21.06 12.55 -10.34
CA ARG A 110 -22.46 12.12 -10.27
C ARG A 110 -22.69 11.24 -9.06
N TYR A 111 -23.86 11.34 -8.46
CA TYR A 111 -24.29 10.43 -7.41
C TYR A 111 -24.38 9.01 -7.95
N TYR A 112 -23.89 8.03 -7.17
CA TYR A 112 -23.99 6.62 -7.51
C TYR A 112 -25.02 5.93 -6.59
N GLU A 113 -24.73 5.88 -5.30
CA GLU A 113 -25.63 5.27 -4.32
C GLU A 113 -25.36 5.80 -2.90
N LYS A 114 -26.24 5.45 -1.97
CA LYS A 114 -26.03 5.63 -0.54
C LYS A 114 -25.97 4.26 0.09
N ASN A 115 -24.88 3.97 0.80
CA ASN A 115 -24.71 2.72 1.52
C ASN A 115 -24.62 2.99 3.02
N TYR A 116 -25.54 2.41 3.80
CA TYR A 116 -25.77 2.71 5.22
C TYR A 116 -25.86 4.22 5.49
N SER A 117 -24.76 4.84 5.93
CA SER A 117 -24.66 6.27 6.25
C SER A 117 -23.73 7.05 5.34
N MET A 118 -23.26 6.45 4.23
CA MET A 118 -22.24 7.05 3.37
C MET A 118 -22.76 7.23 1.95
N GLU A 119 -22.62 8.44 1.42
CA GLU A 119 -22.90 8.73 0.02
C GLU A 119 -21.68 8.38 -0.84
N ILE A 120 -21.93 7.66 -1.92
CA ILE A 120 -20.95 7.27 -2.91
C ILE A 120 -21.26 8.03 -4.19
N TYR A 121 -20.22 8.68 -4.71
CA TYR A 121 -20.25 9.38 -5.98
C TYR A 121 -19.25 8.72 -6.94
N ILE A 122 -19.45 8.94 -8.21
CA ILE A 122 -18.54 8.57 -9.28
C ILE A 122 -18.05 9.85 -9.94
N ALA A 123 -16.77 9.90 -10.30
CA ALA A 123 -16.19 11.01 -11.06
C ALA A 123 -15.08 10.53 -11.99
N ASN A 124 -14.72 11.35 -12.98
CA ASN A 124 -13.51 11.15 -13.76
C ASN A 124 -12.38 11.95 -13.10
N TRP A 125 -11.26 11.27 -12.79
CA TRP A 125 -10.09 11.92 -12.24
C TRP A 125 -9.10 12.30 -13.35
N MET A 126 -8.80 13.60 -13.48
CA MET A 126 -8.01 14.11 -14.59
C MET A 126 -6.55 13.64 -14.58
N ASP A 127 -5.96 13.45 -13.40
CA ASP A 127 -4.51 13.26 -13.28
C ASP A 127 -4.08 11.80 -13.42
N GLY A 128 -5.00 10.89 -13.10
CA GLY A 128 -4.69 9.47 -13.00
C GLY A 128 -3.82 9.12 -11.79
N TYR A 129 -3.66 7.82 -11.55
CA TYR A 129 -3.01 7.29 -10.37
C TYR A 129 -1.49 7.23 -10.50
N ILE A 130 -0.80 7.38 -9.36
CA ILE A 130 0.65 7.18 -9.27
C ILE A 130 1.03 5.75 -9.65
N THR A 131 2.08 5.62 -10.45
CA THR A 131 2.69 4.34 -10.85
C THR A 131 4.17 4.22 -10.49
N GLY A 132 4.81 5.32 -10.10
CA GLY A 132 6.21 5.36 -9.78
C GLY A 132 6.73 6.80 -9.70
N TRP A 133 8.02 6.94 -9.46
CA TRP A 133 8.69 8.24 -9.50
C TRP A 133 9.40 8.44 -10.83
N ASP A 134 9.20 9.61 -11.44
CA ASP A 134 9.94 10.02 -12.62
C ASP A 134 11.14 10.89 -12.22
N HIS A 135 12.34 10.39 -12.51
CA HIS A 135 13.58 11.08 -12.16
C HIS A 135 13.95 12.20 -13.13
N GLU A 136 13.40 12.21 -14.35
CA GLU A 136 13.73 13.22 -15.37
C GLU A 136 13.00 14.52 -15.09
N ILE A 137 11.72 14.43 -14.75
CA ILE A 137 10.89 15.60 -14.39
C ILE A 137 10.82 15.86 -12.87
N ASN A 138 11.38 14.95 -12.08
CA ASN A 138 11.39 15.02 -10.61
C ASN A 138 9.97 15.15 -10.01
N ASP A 139 9.04 14.35 -10.53
CA ASP A 139 7.64 14.29 -10.07
C ASP A 139 7.08 12.86 -10.19
N TRP A 140 5.88 12.63 -9.65
CA TRP A 140 5.19 11.36 -9.73
C TRP A 140 4.77 11.03 -11.16
N LYS A 141 5.16 9.84 -11.62
CA LYS A 141 4.63 9.27 -12.85
C LYS A 141 3.20 8.83 -12.65
N ARG A 142 2.28 9.32 -13.49
CA ARG A 142 0.85 9.01 -13.44
C ARG A 142 0.36 8.31 -14.69
N THR A 143 -0.64 7.45 -14.53
CA THR A 143 -1.34 6.77 -15.63
C THR A 143 -2.83 6.72 -15.36
N GLY A 144 -3.63 6.48 -16.41
CA GLY A 144 -5.08 6.43 -16.27
C GLY A 144 -5.67 7.84 -16.11
N THR A 145 -5.25 8.78 -16.95
CA THR A 145 -5.90 10.08 -17.03
C THR A 145 -7.35 9.91 -17.47
N GLY A 146 -8.28 10.58 -16.78
CA GLY A 146 -9.71 10.49 -17.06
C GLY A 146 -10.37 9.19 -16.59
N VAL A 147 -9.69 8.35 -15.79
CA VAL A 147 -10.31 7.14 -15.24
C VAL A 147 -11.46 7.47 -14.32
N GLU A 148 -12.46 6.60 -14.32
CA GLU A 148 -13.58 6.67 -13.40
C GLU A 148 -13.13 6.21 -12.00
N VAL A 149 -13.47 7.00 -10.99
CA VAL A 149 -13.15 6.74 -9.58
C VAL A 149 -14.40 6.79 -8.72
N LEU A 150 -14.38 6.00 -7.64
CA LEU A 150 -15.40 6.05 -6.60
C LEU A 150 -14.96 7.02 -5.52
N LEU A 151 -15.85 7.97 -5.23
CA LEU A 151 -15.69 8.97 -4.19
C LEU A 151 -16.61 8.61 -3.04
N LYS A 152 -16.04 8.47 -1.85
CA LYS A 152 -16.79 8.35 -0.61
C LYS A 152 -16.85 9.70 0.07
N LYS A 153 -18.05 10.19 0.37
CA LYS A 153 -18.25 11.44 1.10
C LYS A 153 -18.05 11.21 2.60
N ILE A 154 -17.16 11.98 3.22
CA ILE A 154 -16.95 12.05 4.68
C ILE A 154 -17.11 13.51 5.06
N ASP A 155 -18.16 13.84 5.81
CA ASP A 155 -18.59 15.22 6.06
C ASP A 155 -18.70 16.01 4.73
N ASP A 156 -18.34 17.29 4.71
CA ASP A 156 -18.29 18.11 3.48
C ASP A 156 -17.03 17.84 2.62
N SER A 157 -16.36 16.70 2.80
CA SER A 157 -15.13 16.29 2.09
C SER A 157 -15.30 14.95 1.34
N PHE A 158 -14.44 14.70 0.35
CA PHE A 158 -14.45 13.46 -0.45
C PHE A 158 -13.14 12.69 -0.32
N ILE A 159 -13.21 11.36 -0.20
CA ILE A 159 -12.07 10.45 -0.30
C ILE A 159 -12.21 9.59 -1.56
N CYS A 160 -11.15 9.53 -2.38
CA CYS A 160 -11.11 8.72 -3.59
C CYS A 160 -10.56 7.32 -3.33
N LEU A 161 -11.30 6.28 -3.74
CA LEU A 161 -10.85 4.89 -3.70
C LEU A 161 -10.66 4.35 -5.12
N LYS A 162 -9.51 3.73 -5.37
CA LYS A 162 -9.10 3.23 -6.70
C LYS A 162 -9.60 1.82 -7.04
N SER A 163 -10.31 1.16 -6.13
CA SER A 163 -10.86 -0.18 -6.35
C SER A 163 -12.16 -0.37 -5.56
N PRO A 164 -13.29 -0.67 -6.21
CA PRO A 164 -14.42 -1.32 -5.57
C PRO A 164 -14.07 -2.80 -5.40
N GLY A 165 -13.31 -3.14 -4.37
CA GLY A 165 -12.86 -4.52 -4.25
C GLY A 165 -11.88 -4.82 -3.15
N ASP A 166 -11.93 -4.09 -2.04
CA ASP A 166 -11.55 -4.62 -0.72
C ASP A 166 -12.18 -3.73 0.35
N PHE A 167 -12.92 -4.38 1.23
CA PHE A 167 -13.85 -3.75 2.16
C PHE A 167 -13.13 -2.90 3.22
N LEU A 168 -13.61 -1.69 3.47
CA LEU A 168 -13.51 -0.99 4.76
C LEU A 168 -14.53 -1.59 5.75
N ASN A 169 -14.62 -2.92 5.76
CA ASN A 169 -15.35 -3.72 6.74
C ASN A 169 -14.57 -5.02 6.85
N LYS A 170 -13.73 -5.09 7.88
CA LYS A 170 -13.20 -6.34 8.39
C LYS A 170 -14.36 -7.01 9.15
N VAL A 171 -14.71 -8.23 8.78
CA VAL A 171 -15.35 -9.18 9.72
C VAL A 171 -14.24 -10.11 10.18
#